data_AF-A0A7K4IQ25-F1
#
_entry.id   AF-A0A7K4IQ25-F1
#
_cell.length_a   1.000
_cell.length_b   1.000
_cell.length_c   1.000
_cell.angle_alpha   90.00
_cell.angle_beta   90.00
_cell.angle_gamma   90.00
#
_symmetry.space_group_name_H-M   'P 1'
#
loop_
_entity.id
_entity.type
_entity.pdbx_description
1 polymer ?
#
loop_
_entity_poly.entity_id
_entity_poly.type
_entity_poly.pdbx_seq_one_letter_code
_entity_poly.pdbx_strand_id
1 'polypeptide(L)'
;MNKISVIFVLCVFLVASALCKNVTAAIPIHINAKYSQNYPTIDGFLGSSEWNDTKRYNITLVGDTDIEAWLYVKHNGTHMYFGILVWSYATHATDEFAIAFDEGNDGGSGSGTRDFALTSLQEDLKICYSSDVLQDGYYNVSWYAKDVEIDFDAACDHETDHSTSPSEIEYWEGSGWVDDHWECEFAIPFVGNDDGTSDVSALSCNVTDVIGIKIQYFYSAPAENYYYPAGSKSEVLTYANLGFVPPAIESCDVTGEKKDTFSLYEDIRVNGTGFLTSATYDFYIVEDVVTWIDGLVIPTRVPGTSLSITSDTDGIVLPTTVWSDPSTIGAYDIIVDINGNGQYDEGIDALDNNDEVTAGFTIPEFLSVITLLLTFSLATILAIVVRRKHII
;
A
#
# COMPACT_ATOMS: atom_id res chain seq x y z
N MET A 1 -41.38 -35.04 -28.00
CA MET A 1 -40.12 -35.12 -27.21
C MET A 1 -40.18 -36.34 -26.31
N ASN A 2 -39.22 -37.27 -26.47
CA ASN A 2 -39.18 -38.51 -25.70
C ASN A 2 -38.77 -38.23 -24.25
N LYS A 3 -39.51 -38.76 -23.29
CA LYS A 3 -39.25 -38.60 -21.83
C LYS A 3 -37.81 -39.01 -21.44
N ILE A 4 -37.18 -39.88 -22.21
CA ILE A 4 -35.79 -40.34 -22.01
C ILE A 4 -34.77 -39.21 -22.27
N SER A 5 -35.01 -38.33 -23.24
CA SER A 5 -34.09 -37.22 -23.55
C SER A 5 -34.09 -36.14 -22.46
N VAL A 6 -35.22 -35.94 -21.78
CA VAL A 6 -35.32 -34.93 -20.69
C VAL A 6 -34.58 -35.42 -19.44
N ILE A 7 -34.66 -36.72 -19.12
CA ILE A 7 -33.97 -37.29 -17.96
C ILE A 7 -32.44 -37.29 -18.17
N PHE A 8 -31.98 -37.57 -19.39
CA PHE A 8 -30.54 -37.59 -19.69
C PHE A 8 -29.92 -36.18 -19.59
N VAL A 9 -30.61 -35.14 -20.09
CA VAL A 9 -30.15 -33.75 -19.96
C VAL A 9 -30.15 -33.29 -18.49
N LEU A 10 -31.14 -33.70 -17.70
CA LEU A 10 -31.19 -33.37 -16.26
C LEU A 10 -30.07 -34.06 -15.47
N CYS A 11 -29.75 -35.33 -15.77
CA CYS A 11 -28.63 -36.04 -15.13
C CYS A 11 -27.27 -35.46 -15.51
N VAL A 12 -27.07 -35.01 -16.75
CA VAL A 12 -25.82 -34.34 -17.15
C VAL A 12 -25.66 -33.02 -16.40
N PHE A 13 -26.73 -32.24 -16.20
CA PHE A 13 -26.67 -31.01 -15.40
C PHE A 13 -26.43 -31.27 -13.90
N LEU A 14 -27.01 -32.32 -13.32
CA LEU A 14 -26.78 -32.68 -11.91
C LEU A 14 -25.38 -33.25 -11.64
N VAL A 15 -24.77 -33.94 -12.61
CA VAL A 15 -23.39 -34.43 -12.49
C VAL A 15 -22.39 -33.31 -12.78
N ALA A 16 -22.69 -32.39 -13.70
CA ALA A 16 -21.86 -31.21 -13.96
C ALA A 16 -21.81 -30.26 -12.76
N SER A 17 -22.93 -30.05 -12.04
CA SER A 17 -22.95 -29.20 -10.84
C SER A 17 -22.25 -29.84 -9.63
N ALA A 18 -22.15 -31.18 -9.59
CA ALA A 18 -21.40 -31.90 -8.56
C ALA A 18 -19.88 -32.00 -8.85
N LEU A 19 -19.44 -31.68 -10.09
CA LEU A 19 -18.03 -31.70 -10.50
C LEU A 19 -17.36 -30.33 -10.45
N CYS A 20 -18.12 -29.24 -10.31
CA CYS A 20 -17.56 -27.98 -9.84
C CYS A 20 -17.27 -28.12 -8.34
N LYS A 21 -16.15 -28.76 -7.99
CA LYS A 21 -15.49 -28.43 -6.72
C LYS A 21 -15.41 -26.91 -6.70
N ASN A 22 -15.99 -26.30 -5.68
CA ASN A 22 -15.75 -24.89 -5.39
C ASN A 22 -14.25 -24.75 -5.16
N VAL A 23 -13.50 -24.49 -6.23
CA VAL A 23 -12.17 -23.93 -6.13
C VAL A 23 -12.45 -22.51 -5.67
N THR A 24 -12.63 -22.35 -4.36
CA THR A 24 -12.46 -21.05 -3.73
C THR A 24 -11.00 -20.72 -3.98
N ALA A 25 -10.74 -19.91 -5.01
CA ALA A 25 -9.45 -19.28 -5.15
C ALA A 25 -9.16 -18.63 -3.81
N ALA A 26 -8.10 -19.07 -3.14
CA ALA A 26 -7.67 -18.41 -1.92
C ALA A 26 -7.37 -16.96 -2.31
N ILE A 27 -8.12 -16.02 -1.74
CA ILE A 27 -7.79 -14.61 -1.90
C ILE A 27 -6.46 -14.42 -1.18
N PRO A 28 -5.39 -13.98 -1.87
CA PRO A 28 -4.11 -13.75 -1.22
C PRO A 28 -4.28 -12.80 -0.04
N ILE A 29 -3.57 -13.06 1.05
CA ILE A 29 -3.57 -12.17 2.21
C ILE A 29 -2.97 -10.84 1.76
N HIS A 30 -3.59 -9.71 2.10
CA HIS A 30 -3.07 -8.38 1.74
C HIS A 30 -2.51 -7.66 2.97
N ILE A 31 -1.25 -7.26 2.86
CA ILE A 31 -0.51 -6.44 3.82
C ILE A 31 -0.30 -5.08 3.17
N ASN A 32 -0.48 -4.02 3.94
CA ASN A 32 -0.32 -2.65 3.47
C ASN A 32 0.85 -2.05 4.25
N ALA A 33 1.94 -1.76 3.56
CA ALA A 33 2.98 -0.89 4.09
C ALA A 33 2.48 0.55 4.04
N LYS A 34 2.61 1.25 5.16
CA LYS A 34 2.22 2.66 5.26
C LYS A 34 3.44 3.56 5.10
N TYR A 35 3.27 4.70 4.44
CA TYR A 35 4.31 5.73 4.42
C TYR A 35 4.55 6.28 5.83
N SER A 36 5.81 6.42 6.22
CA SER A 36 6.23 6.93 7.52
C SER A 36 7.46 7.82 7.37
N GLN A 37 7.50 8.91 8.15
CA GLN A 37 8.70 9.74 8.35
C GLN A 37 9.47 9.38 9.63
N ASN A 38 8.91 8.48 10.45
CA ASN A 38 9.52 7.98 11.67
C ASN A 38 10.26 6.68 11.35
N TYR A 39 11.51 6.78 10.90
CA TYR A 39 12.28 5.60 10.50
C TYR A 39 12.68 4.78 11.73
N PRO A 40 12.58 3.44 11.67
CA PRO A 40 13.10 2.60 12.73
C PRO A 40 14.61 2.70 12.76
N THR A 41 15.20 2.64 13.95
CA THR A 41 16.64 2.35 14.05
C THR A 41 16.75 0.86 13.88
N ILE A 42 17.55 0.39 12.91
CA ILE A 42 17.72 -1.04 12.73
C ILE A 42 18.69 -1.56 13.81
N ASP A 43 18.12 -1.84 14.98
CA ASP A 43 18.82 -2.28 16.19
C ASP A 43 18.17 -3.54 16.81
N GLY A 44 17.32 -4.20 16.02
CA GLY A 44 16.68 -5.47 16.30
C GLY A 44 15.80 -5.46 17.53
N PHE A 45 15.42 -4.26 17.98
CA PHE A 45 14.48 -4.04 19.06
C PHE A 45 13.24 -3.37 18.49
N LEU A 46 12.07 -4.00 18.64
CA LEU A 46 10.82 -3.45 18.11
C LEU A 46 10.24 -2.41 19.06
N GLY A 47 10.91 -1.27 19.16
CA GLY A 47 10.55 -0.18 20.04
C GLY A 47 9.18 0.41 19.72
N SER A 48 8.34 0.55 20.76
CA SER A 48 7.02 1.17 20.60
C SER A 48 7.07 2.59 20.06
N SER A 49 8.18 3.33 20.18
CA SER A 49 8.30 4.68 19.63
C SER A 49 8.50 4.70 18.12
N GLU A 50 9.19 3.72 17.57
CA GLU A 50 9.54 3.73 16.14
C GLU A 50 8.51 2.97 15.30
N TRP A 51 7.82 1.97 15.87
CA TRP A 51 6.81 1.18 15.14
C TRP A 51 5.34 1.59 15.45
N ASN A 52 5.11 2.64 16.26
CA ASN A 52 3.74 3.05 16.64
C ASN A 52 2.88 3.64 15.52
N ASP A 53 3.49 4.07 14.42
CA ASP A 53 2.81 4.75 13.32
C ASP A 53 2.43 3.80 12.18
N THR A 54 2.80 2.52 12.30
CA THR A 54 2.41 1.46 11.38
C THR A 54 1.43 0.45 11.99
N LYS A 55 0.74 -0.27 11.12
CA LYS A 55 -0.19 -1.33 11.51
C LYS A 55 0.58 -2.58 11.90
N ARG A 56 0.21 -3.13 13.05
CA ARG A 56 0.62 -4.47 13.48
C ARG A 56 -0.26 -5.53 12.83
N TYR A 57 0.37 -6.49 12.17
CA TYR A 57 -0.27 -7.70 11.63
C TYR A 57 0.01 -8.87 12.55
N ASN A 58 -1.05 -9.45 13.13
CA ASN A 58 -0.93 -10.72 13.83
C ASN A 58 -0.92 -11.84 12.79
N ILE A 59 0.24 -12.45 12.55
CA ILE A 59 0.43 -13.52 11.57
C ILE A 59 0.64 -14.85 12.28
N THR A 60 0.44 -15.94 11.53
CA THR A 60 0.72 -17.29 12.01
C THR A 60 1.73 -17.91 11.06
N LEU A 61 2.91 -18.25 11.61
CA LEU A 61 3.93 -19.00 10.90
C LEU A 61 3.56 -20.49 11.01
N VAL A 62 3.19 -21.10 9.88
CA VAL A 62 2.64 -22.47 9.85
C VAL A 62 3.76 -23.49 9.65
N GLY A 63 3.83 -24.47 10.55
CA GLY A 63 4.79 -25.57 10.55
C GLY A 63 4.21 -26.83 11.21
N ASP A 64 5.03 -27.61 11.93
CA ASP A 64 4.53 -28.77 12.69
C ASP A 64 3.71 -28.34 13.92
N THR A 65 4.09 -27.21 14.52
CA THR A 65 3.31 -26.47 15.52
C THR A 65 3.26 -25.01 15.13
N ASP A 66 2.08 -24.46 14.88
CA ASP A 66 1.94 -23.05 14.49
C ASP A 66 2.55 -22.11 15.53
N ILE A 67 3.26 -21.09 15.04
CA ILE A 67 3.88 -20.05 15.86
C ILE A 67 3.18 -18.71 15.60
N GLU A 68 2.77 -18.03 16.67
CA GLU A 68 2.26 -16.66 16.57
C GLU A 68 3.42 -15.69 16.34
N ALA A 69 3.20 -14.71 15.47
CA ALA A 69 4.15 -13.64 15.24
C ALA A 69 3.44 -12.31 14.97
N TRP A 70 4.13 -11.21 15.25
CA TRP A 70 3.71 -9.87 14.86
C TRP A 70 4.61 -9.40 13.74
N LEU A 71 3.99 -8.87 12.69
CA LEU A 71 4.65 -8.26 11.56
C LEU A 71 4.27 -6.79 11.50
N TYR A 72 5.28 -5.93 11.39
CA TYR A 72 5.16 -4.51 11.13
C TYR A 72 5.79 -4.24 9.77
N VAL A 73 5.09 -3.48 8.92
CA VAL A 73 5.63 -3.08 7.62
C VAL A 73 5.32 -1.61 7.38
N LYS A 74 6.33 -0.82 7.01
CA LYS A 74 6.19 0.59 6.61
C LYS A 74 7.21 0.93 5.53
N HIS A 75 7.10 2.09 4.92
CA HIS A 75 8.08 2.56 3.93
C HIS A 75 8.29 4.06 4.07
N ASN A 76 9.36 4.58 3.48
CA ASN A 76 9.63 6.02 3.41
C ASN A 76 9.71 6.56 1.97
N GLY A 77 9.27 5.76 1.00
CA GLY A 77 9.38 6.10 -0.42
C GLY A 77 10.69 5.66 -1.07
N THR A 78 11.71 5.34 -0.29
CA THR A 78 13.01 4.82 -0.77
C THR A 78 13.35 3.44 -0.22
N HIS A 79 12.83 3.09 0.95
CA HIS A 79 13.04 1.82 1.63
C HIS A 79 11.72 1.28 2.16
N MET A 80 11.61 -0.04 2.19
CA MET A 80 10.68 -0.80 3.01
C MET A 80 11.34 -1.14 4.33
N TYR A 81 10.56 -1.11 5.40
CA TYR A 81 11.00 -1.52 6.73
C TYR A 81 10.12 -2.65 7.21
N PHE A 82 10.76 -3.74 7.66
CA PHE A 82 10.09 -4.89 8.25
C PHE A 82 10.51 -5.03 9.71
N GLY A 83 9.53 -5.18 10.59
CA GLY A 83 9.75 -5.56 11.98
C GLY A 83 9.00 -6.86 12.27
N ILE A 84 9.70 -7.89 12.74
CA ILE A 84 9.12 -9.20 13.01
C ILE A 84 9.38 -9.60 14.45
N LEU A 85 8.32 -9.94 15.17
CA LEU A 85 8.37 -10.48 16.52
C LEU A 85 7.79 -11.89 16.51
N VAL A 86 8.55 -12.90 16.93
CA VAL A 86 8.09 -14.30 17.00
C VAL A 86 8.03 -14.82 18.43
N TRP A 87 6.87 -15.34 18.84
CA TRP A 87 6.70 -16.03 20.12
C TRP A 87 7.20 -17.47 20.04
N SER A 88 8.51 -17.66 20.23
CA SER A 88 9.09 -18.99 20.39
C SER A 88 9.43 -19.26 21.86
N TYR A 89 9.21 -20.49 22.30
CA TYR A 89 9.53 -20.95 23.67
C TYR A 89 11.03 -21.20 23.88
N ALA A 90 11.80 -21.22 22.80
CA ALA A 90 13.25 -21.29 22.78
C ALA A 90 13.72 -20.69 21.46
N THR A 91 14.81 -19.93 21.48
CA THR A 91 15.58 -19.63 20.27
C THR A 91 16.95 -20.28 20.40
N HIS A 92 17.56 -20.55 19.26
CA HIS A 92 18.90 -21.10 19.15
C HIS A 92 19.75 -20.15 18.32
N ALA A 93 21.06 -20.14 18.57
CA ALA A 93 22.05 -19.36 17.81
C ALA A 93 22.23 -19.79 16.34
N THR A 94 21.35 -20.65 15.85
CA THR A 94 21.29 -21.11 14.46
C THR A 94 19.88 -21.02 13.89
N ASP A 95 18.99 -20.28 14.57
CA ASP A 95 17.69 -19.93 14.01
C ASP A 95 17.86 -18.85 12.95
N GLU A 96 16.95 -18.84 11.98
CA GLU A 96 17.07 -18.04 10.75
C GLU A 96 15.71 -17.43 10.40
N PHE A 97 15.69 -16.17 9.99
CA PHE A 97 14.57 -15.55 9.27
C PHE A 97 14.94 -15.34 7.82
N ALA A 98 13.99 -15.59 6.93
CA ALA A 98 14.11 -15.19 5.54
C ALA A 98 12.84 -14.49 5.07
N ILE A 99 13.02 -13.47 4.22
CA ILE A 99 11.95 -12.79 3.50
C ILE A 99 12.27 -12.89 2.00
N ALA A 100 11.33 -13.45 1.23
CA ALA A 100 11.42 -13.54 -0.22
C ALA A 100 10.39 -12.62 -0.88
N PHE A 101 10.76 -12.05 -2.03
CA PHE A 101 9.97 -11.09 -2.79
C PHE A 101 9.65 -11.58 -4.22
N ASP A 102 8.41 -11.40 -4.66
CA ASP A 102 7.94 -11.55 -6.06
C ASP A 102 7.53 -10.16 -6.58
N GLU A 103 8.45 -9.49 -7.27
CA GLU A 103 8.32 -8.06 -7.66
C GLU A 103 7.55 -7.82 -8.96
N GLY A 104 7.18 -8.87 -9.69
CA GLY A 104 6.54 -8.72 -10.99
C GLY A 104 7.52 -8.45 -12.15
N ASN A 105 6.95 -8.03 -13.29
CA ASN A 105 7.50 -8.31 -14.62
C ASN A 105 8.39 -7.17 -15.14
N ASP A 106 9.59 -7.03 -14.59
CA ASP A 106 10.56 -5.96 -14.87
C ASP A 106 11.77 -6.37 -15.73
N GLY A 107 11.93 -7.66 -16.08
CA GLY A 107 12.70 -8.09 -17.25
C GLY A 107 14.16 -8.47 -17.01
N GLY A 108 14.37 -9.70 -16.50
CA GLY A 108 15.65 -10.41 -16.47
C GLY A 108 16.22 -10.54 -15.05
N SER A 109 16.67 -11.75 -14.66
CA SER A 109 17.31 -12.09 -13.37
C SER A 109 16.83 -11.26 -12.16
N GLY A 110 15.56 -11.42 -11.79
CA GLY A 110 14.82 -10.55 -10.85
C GLY A 110 13.31 -10.50 -11.13
N SER A 111 12.89 -11.00 -12.29
CA SER A 111 11.50 -10.88 -12.73
C SER A 111 10.57 -11.92 -12.09
N GLY A 112 9.76 -11.46 -11.16
CA GLY A 112 8.51 -12.12 -10.79
C GLY A 112 7.48 -12.07 -11.93
N THR A 113 6.68 -13.10 -12.16
CA THR A 113 5.65 -13.07 -13.22
C THR A 113 4.31 -12.54 -12.72
N ARG A 114 4.21 -12.17 -11.43
CA ARG A 114 2.94 -12.04 -10.67
C ARG A 114 2.00 -13.23 -10.92
N ASP A 115 2.56 -14.38 -11.27
CA ASP A 115 1.85 -15.60 -11.64
C ASP A 115 1.77 -16.57 -10.46
N PHE A 116 2.16 -16.10 -9.28
CA PHE A 116 2.15 -16.87 -8.05
C PHE A 116 3.13 -18.04 -8.08
N ALA A 117 4.21 -17.97 -8.88
CA ALA A 117 5.20 -19.03 -8.99
C ALA A 117 6.63 -18.53 -8.74
N LEU A 118 7.22 -18.94 -7.60
CA LEU A 118 8.63 -18.71 -7.38
C LEU A 118 9.47 -19.60 -8.28
N THR A 119 10.36 -19.01 -9.08
CA THR A 119 11.28 -19.77 -9.94
C THR A 119 12.75 -19.52 -9.58
N SER A 120 13.59 -20.50 -9.88
CA SER A 120 15.02 -20.46 -9.54
C SER A 120 15.68 -19.25 -10.20
N LEU A 121 16.50 -18.53 -9.43
CA LEU A 121 17.30 -17.37 -9.83
C LEU A 121 16.50 -16.09 -10.14
N GLN A 122 15.20 -16.03 -9.82
CA GLN A 122 14.32 -14.95 -10.26
C GLN A 122 13.91 -13.96 -9.17
N GLU A 123 14.24 -14.19 -7.91
CA GLU A 123 13.61 -13.46 -6.79
C GLU A 123 14.64 -12.96 -5.82
N ASP A 124 14.31 -11.84 -5.18
CA ASP A 124 15.10 -11.29 -4.10
C ASP A 124 14.79 -12.00 -2.77
N LEU A 125 15.83 -12.50 -2.11
CA LEU A 125 15.78 -13.23 -0.85
C LEU A 125 16.73 -12.60 0.16
N LYS A 126 16.16 -12.04 1.23
CA LYS A 126 16.94 -11.52 2.36
C LYS A 126 16.87 -12.50 3.52
N ILE A 127 18.00 -12.91 4.06
CA ILE A 127 18.09 -13.85 5.18
C ILE A 127 18.87 -13.20 6.32
N CYS A 128 18.38 -13.36 7.54
CA CYS A 128 19.21 -13.15 8.70
C CYS A 128 19.30 -14.37 9.62
N TYR A 129 20.51 -14.62 10.08
CA TYR A 129 20.86 -15.57 11.11
C TYR A 129 20.84 -14.92 12.49
N SER A 130 20.59 -15.76 13.49
CA SER A 130 20.80 -15.43 14.92
C SER A 130 22.27 -15.27 15.35
N SER A 131 23.14 -15.00 14.38
CA SER A 131 24.57 -14.73 14.55
C SER A 131 24.95 -13.36 13.97
N ASP A 132 23.98 -12.46 13.82
CA ASP A 132 24.10 -11.14 13.20
C ASP A 132 24.60 -11.17 11.74
N VAL A 133 24.41 -12.29 11.03
CA VAL A 133 24.83 -12.42 9.62
C VAL A 133 23.64 -12.15 8.73
N LEU A 134 23.76 -11.14 7.87
CA LEU A 134 22.83 -10.88 6.77
C LEU A 134 23.34 -11.59 5.51
N GLN A 135 22.44 -12.28 4.82
CA GLN A 135 22.69 -12.75 3.47
C GLN A 135 21.66 -12.15 2.53
N ASP A 136 22.18 -11.72 1.39
CA ASP A 136 21.40 -11.27 0.26
C ASP A 136 21.63 -12.23 -0.93
N GLY A 137 20.57 -12.54 -1.66
CA GLY A 137 20.70 -13.45 -2.80
C GLY A 137 19.37 -13.80 -3.45
N TYR A 138 19.37 -14.91 -4.20
CA TYR A 138 18.23 -15.32 -4.99
C TYR A 138 17.56 -16.60 -4.52
N TYR A 139 16.26 -16.73 -4.82
CA TYR A 139 15.55 -17.98 -4.60
C TYR A 139 16.08 -19.12 -5.50
N ASN A 140 16.47 -20.25 -4.93
CA ASN A 140 16.79 -21.48 -5.68
C ASN A 140 15.91 -22.62 -5.17
N VAL A 141 15.20 -23.30 -6.09
CA VAL A 141 14.12 -24.32 -5.94
C VAL A 141 14.27 -25.45 -4.89
N SER A 142 15.35 -25.47 -4.11
CA SER A 142 15.63 -26.36 -3.00
C SER A 142 15.68 -25.56 -1.69
N TRP A 143 14.54 -25.38 -1.02
CA TRP A 143 14.50 -24.78 0.32
C TRP A 143 15.22 -25.64 1.38
N TYR A 144 15.44 -26.94 1.14
CA TYR A 144 16.07 -27.87 2.10
C TYR A 144 16.87 -29.01 1.45
N ALA A 145 18.18 -28.85 1.36
CA ALA A 145 19.11 -29.97 1.39
C ALA A 145 20.44 -29.52 2.02
N LYS A 146 20.54 -29.57 3.36
CA LYS A 146 21.80 -29.41 4.11
C LYS A 146 22.91 -30.41 3.71
N ASP A 147 22.64 -31.36 2.81
CA ASP A 147 23.60 -32.37 2.36
C ASP A 147 24.39 -31.98 1.10
N VAL A 148 23.99 -30.90 0.43
CA VAL A 148 24.77 -30.29 -0.66
C VAL A 148 24.77 -28.80 -0.42
N GLU A 149 25.62 -28.39 0.52
CA GLU A 149 26.19 -27.06 0.69
C GLU A 149 26.46 -26.43 -0.69
N ILE A 150 25.49 -25.68 -1.20
CA ILE A 150 25.83 -24.46 -1.92
C ILE A 150 25.85 -23.42 -0.82
N ASP A 151 27.03 -23.33 -0.25
CA ASP A 151 27.59 -22.15 0.37
C ASP A 151 26.95 -20.90 -0.28
N PHE A 152 26.13 -20.17 0.47
CA PHE A 152 25.79 -18.78 0.14
C PHE A 152 27.02 -17.90 0.44
N ASP A 153 28.17 -18.35 -0.08
CA ASP A 153 29.50 -17.73 -0.03
C ASP A 153 29.60 -16.64 -1.10
N ALA A 154 28.49 -15.95 -1.38
CA ALA A 154 28.61 -14.51 -1.29
C ALA A 154 28.74 -14.24 0.20
N ALA A 155 29.94 -14.47 0.74
CA ALA A 155 30.41 -13.69 1.86
C ALA A 155 30.27 -12.23 1.41
N CYS A 156 29.08 -11.66 1.59
CA CYS A 156 28.99 -10.39 2.25
C CYS A 156 29.60 -10.67 3.62
N ASP A 157 30.94 -10.77 3.66
CA ASP A 157 31.70 -10.57 4.87
C ASP A 157 31.03 -9.35 5.46
N HIS A 158 30.39 -9.50 6.62
CA HIS A 158 29.80 -8.43 7.40
C HIS A 158 30.71 -7.23 7.21
N GLU A 159 30.31 -6.29 6.34
CA GLU A 159 31.07 -5.09 6.11
C GLU A 159 30.96 -4.44 7.49
N THR A 160 31.99 -4.62 8.32
CA THR A 160 32.08 -3.94 9.62
C THR A 160 32.05 -2.41 9.45
N ASP A 161 32.18 -1.99 8.20
CA ASP A 161 31.62 -0.86 7.52
C ASP A 161 30.08 -1.03 7.37
N HIS A 162 29.33 -0.79 8.44
CA HIS A 162 27.93 -0.33 8.26
C HIS A 162 28.04 1.14 7.86
N SER A 163 28.59 1.45 6.68
CA SER A 163 28.44 2.81 6.18
C SER A 163 26.94 3.04 6.05
N THR A 164 26.47 4.18 6.53
CA THR A 164 25.07 4.60 6.41
C THR A 164 24.74 4.96 4.96
N SER A 165 25.26 4.20 3.98
CA SER A 165 24.99 4.44 2.58
C SER A 165 23.50 4.17 2.37
N PRO A 166 22.71 5.12 1.82
CA PRO A 166 21.26 4.99 1.62
C PRO A 166 20.82 3.89 0.64
N SER A 167 21.70 2.95 0.33
CA SER A 167 21.59 1.97 -0.74
C SER A 167 21.78 0.53 -0.27
N GLU A 168 22.11 0.33 1.00
CA GLU A 168 22.42 -0.99 1.56
C GLU A 168 21.27 -1.46 2.44
N ILE A 169 21.14 -2.78 2.56
CA ILE A 169 20.16 -3.38 3.45
C ILE A 169 20.72 -3.29 4.86
N GLU A 170 19.98 -2.61 5.74
CA GLU A 170 20.34 -2.58 7.15
C GLU A 170 19.57 -3.68 7.89
N TYR A 171 20.27 -4.36 8.80
CA TYR A 171 19.74 -5.43 9.63
C TYR A 171 20.32 -5.40 11.04
N TRP A 172 19.51 -5.76 12.04
CA TRP A 172 20.01 -6.11 13.37
C TRP A 172 19.08 -7.08 14.10
N GLU A 173 19.66 -7.93 14.97
CA GLU A 173 18.93 -8.75 15.95
C GLU A 173 19.16 -8.27 17.39
N GLY A 174 18.07 -8.13 18.15
CA GLY A 174 18.16 -7.73 19.55
C GLY A 174 18.98 -8.74 20.36
N SER A 175 20.26 -8.43 20.62
CA SER A 175 21.17 -9.25 21.44
C SER A 175 20.77 -9.29 22.94
N GLY A 176 19.72 -8.56 23.31
CA GLY A 176 19.07 -8.61 24.62
C GLY A 176 17.83 -9.48 24.58
N TRP A 177 17.98 -10.77 24.90
CA TRP A 177 16.87 -11.68 25.17
C TRP A 177 15.85 -11.01 26.09
N VAL A 178 14.64 -10.80 25.59
CA VAL A 178 13.45 -10.69 26.42
C VAL A 178 12.88 -12.10 26.48
N ASP A 179 12.76 -12.68 27.68
CA ASP A 179 12.59 -14.13 27.99
C ASP A 179 11.47 -14.91 27.24
N ASP A 180 10.70 -14.29 26.35
CA ASP A 180 9.51 -14.87 25.70
C ASP A 180 9.36 -14.61 24.17
N HIS A 181 10.32 -13.95 23.50
CA HIS A 181 10.24 -13.72 22.04
C HIS A 181 11.58 -13.43 21.34
N TRP A 182 11.59 -13.56 20.00
CA TRP A 182 12.67 -13.11 19.10
C TRP A 182 12.22 -11.90 18.28
N GLU A 183 13.09 -10.91 18.10
CA GLU A 183 12.84 -9.67 17.35
C GLU A 183 13.87 -9.49 16.25
N CYS A 184 13.43 -8.93 15.14
CA CYS A 184 14.19 -8.86 13.90
C CYS A 184 13.72 -7.65 13.09
N GLU A 185 14.66 -6.87 12.58
CA GLU A 185 14.37 -5.66 11.79
C GLU A 185 15.15 -5.66 10.47
N PHE A 186 14.49 -5.21 9.40
CA PHE A 186 15.10 -5.03 8.08
C PHE A 186 14.78 -3.64 7.55
N ALA A 187 15.75 -2.97 6.94
CA ALA A 187 15.52 -1.87 6.00
C ALA A 187 15.98 -2.33 4.60
N ILE A 188 15.06 -2.40 3.65
CA ILE A 188 15.31 -2.92 2.30
C ILE A 188 15.05 -1.79 1.30
N PRO A 189 16.03 -1.36 0.50
CA PRO A 189 15.82 -0.32 -0.50
C PRO A 189 14.82 -0.78 -1.58
N PHE A 190 14.00 0.13 -2.08
CA PHE A 190 13.04 -0.15 -3.16
C PHE A 190 13.73 -0.42 -4.51
N VAL A 191 14.89 0.21 -4.70
CA VAL A 191 15.75 0.05 -5.86
C VAL A 191 17.15 -0.28 -5.34
N GLY A 192 17.62 -1.51 -5.58
CA GLY A 192 19.01 -1.92 -5.32
C GLY A 192 20.01 -1.05 -6.08
N ASN A 193 21.23 -0.89 -5.57
CA ASN A 193 22.17 0.14 -6.01
C ASN A 193 23.37 -0.37 -6.81
N ASP A 194 23.20 -1.38 -7.67
CA ASP A 194 24.34 -1.78 -8.47
C ASP A 194 24.01 -1.95 -9.96
N ASP A 195 24.65 -1.10 -10.76
CA ASP A 195 24.96 -1.37 -12.17
C ASP A 195 25.95 -2.56 -12.33
N GLY A 196 26.02 -3.46 -11.34
CA GLY A 196 26.99 -4.54 -11.18
C GLY A 196 26.44 -5.88 -11.66
N THR A 197 27.35 -6.76 -12.10
CA THR A 197 27.00 -8.16 -12.44
C THR A 197 27.13 -9.10 -11.24
N SER A 198 27.29 -8.54 -10.03
CA SER A 198 27.70 -9.28 -8.83
C SER A 198 26.63 -9.33 -7.75
N ASP A 199 25.76 -8.33 -7.65
CA ASP A 199 24.55 -8.44 -6.85
C ASP A 199 23.44 -9.04 -7.73
N VAL A 200 22.82 -10.09 -7.23
CA VAL A 200 21.79 -10.85 -7.95
C VAL A 200 20.40 -10.55 -7.37
N SER A 201 20.35 -9.61 -6.43
CA SER A 201 19.24 -9.31 -5.52
C SER A 201 18.97 -7.80 -5.51
N ALA A 202 18.74 -7.26 -6.71
CA ALA A 202 18.29 -5.89 -6.85
C ALA A 202 16.76 -5.87 -6.82
N LEU A 203 16.18 -5.58 -5.65
CA LEU A 203 14.78 -5.18 -5.58
C LEU A 203 14.60 -3.97 -6.52
N SER A 204 13.63 -4.01 -7.43
CA SER A 204 13.30 -2.97 -8.40
C SER A 204 11.79 -2.78 -8.44
N CYS A 205 11.25 -2.24 -7.35
CA CYS A 205 9.84 -1.92 -7.24
C CYS A 205 9.62 -0.46 -6.87
N ASN A 206 8.42 0.04 -7.13
CA ASN A 206 7.99 1.38 -6.74
C ASN A 206 6.89 1.30 -5.66
N VAL A 207 6.62 2.41 -5.00
CA VAL A 207 5.49 2.55 -4.06
C VAL A 207 4.11 2.42 -4.73
N THR A 208 4.04 2.23 -6.06
CA THR A 208 2.79 1.92 -6.76
C THR A 208 2.63 0.43 -7.07
N ASP A 209 3.67 -0.37 -6.80
CA ASP A 209 3.66 -1.80 -7.04
C ASP A 209 2.94 -2.59 -5.94
N VAL A 210 2.59 -3.83 -6.30
CA VAL A 210 2.16 -4.86 -5.35
C VAL A 210 3.17 -5.99 -5.45
N ILE A 211 3.85 -6.27 -4.34
CA ILE A 211 4.92 -7.26 -4.25
C ILE A 211 4.37 -8.50 -3.54
N GLY A 212 4.69 -9.70 -4.03
CA GLY A 212 4.45 -10.91 -3.27
C GLY A 212 5.49 -11.06 -2.17
N ILE A 213 5.10 -11.25 -0.92
CA ILE A 213 6.04 -11.53 0.18
C ILE A 213 5.80 -12.92 0.78
N LYS A 214 6.91 -13.58 1.12
CA LYS A 214 6.92 -14.82 1.88
C LYS A 214 7.93 -14.74 3.00
N ILE A 215 7.52 -15.12 4.20
CA ILE A 215 8.37 -15.14 5.39
C ILE A 215 8.61 -16.60 5.77
N GLN A 216 9.86 -16.93 6.07
CA GLN A 216 10.28 -18.20 6.64
C GLN A 216 10.95 -17.94 7.99
N TYR A 217 10.61 -18.77 8.97
CA TYR A 217 11.36 -18.93 10.20
C TYR A 217 11.89 -20.37 10.26
N PHE A 218 13.20 -20.52 10.36
CA PHE A 218 13.84 -21.81 10.60
C PHE A 218 14.24 -21.92 12.07
N TYR A 219 13.71 -22.95 12.72
CA TYR A 219 14.02 -23.26 14.11
C TYR A 219 14.93 -24.48 14.18
N SER A 220 16.17 -24.28 14.59
CA SER A 220 17.26 -25.22 14.36
C SER A 220 17.26 -26.48 15.22
N ALA A 221 16.49 -26.53 16.31
CA ALA A 221 16.32 -27.75 17.12
C ALA A 221 14.84 -27.96 17.53
N PRO A 222 14.03 -28.58 16.65
CA PRO A 222 14.42 -29.80 15.94
C PRO A 222 14.64 -29.69 14.42
N ALA A 223 15.07 -28.52 13.91
CA ALA A 223 15.25 -28.23 12.48
C ALA A 223 13.90 -28.17 11.73
N GLU A 224 13.00 -27.35 12.26
CA GLU A 224 11.65 -27.12 11.74
C GLU A 224 11.55 -25.82 10.96
N ASN A 225 10.51 -25.73 10.13
CA ASN A 225 10.22 -24.59 9.29
C ASN A 225 8.83 -24.10 9.52
N TYR A 226 8.70 -22.78 9.54
CA TYR A 226 7.43 -22.11 9.66
C TYR A 226 7.32 -21.05 8.57
N TYR A 227 6.18 -20.98 7.91
CA TYR A 227 5.97 -20.10 6.76
C TYR A 227 4.79 -19.18 6.94
N TYR A 228 4.90 -17.98 6.38
CA TYR A 228 3.78 -17.08 6.17
C TYR A 228 3.77 -16.51 4.74
N PRO A 229 2.61 -16.51 4.05
CA PRO A 229 1.37 -17.20 4.43
C PRO A 229 1.53 -18.72 4.57
N ALA A 230 0.49 -19.36 5.12
CA ALA A 230 0.44 -20.80 5.21
C ALA A 230 0.60 -21.44 3.82
N GLY A 231 1.50 -22.41 3.71
CA GLY A 231 1.75 -23.17 2.48
C GLY A 231 2.62 -24.37 2.81
N SER A 232 2.50 -25.46 2.03
CA SER A 232 3.44 -26.57 2.20
C SER A 232 4.85 -26.18 1.75
N LYS A 233 5.89 -26.88 2.24
CA LYS A 233 7.27 -26.78 1.74
C LYS A 233 7.37 -26.94 0.21
N SER A 234 6.38 -27.60 -0.40
CA SER A 234 6.24 -27.82 -1.84
C SER A 234 5.28 -26.85 -2.54
N GLU A 235 4.46 -26.12 -1.79
CA GLU A 235 3.54 -25.08 -2.27
C GLU A 235 4.20 -23.73 -2.02
N VAL A 236 5.26 -23.52 -2.78
CA VAL A 236 6.00 -22.26 -2.84
C VAL A 236 5.14 -21.14 -3.48
N LEU A 237 3.91 -21.45 -3.89
CA LEU A 237 3.01 -20.63 -4.70
C LEU A 237 2.09 -19.70 -3.89
N THR A 238 2.22 -19.64 -2.56
CA THR A 238 1.41 -18.77 -1.71
C THR A 238 2.25 -17.69 -1.07
N TYR A 239 2.07 -16.44 -1.52
CA TYR A 239 2.59 -15.23 -0.89
C TYR A 239 1.45 -14.33 -0.40
N ALA A 240 1.79 -13.41 0.50
CA ALA A 240 0.93 -12.29 0.82
C ALA A 240 1.23 -11.16 -0.16
N ASN A 241 0.19 -10.48 -0.65
CA ASN A 241 0.37 -9.26 -1.41
C ASN A 241 0.76 -8.14 -0.45
N LEU A 242 1.97 -7.63 -0.55
CA LEU A 242 2.39 -6.38 0.06
C LEU A 242 2.09 -5.23 -0.91
N GLY A 243 1.15 -4.36 -0.54
CA GLY A 243 0.88 -3.12 -1.25
C GLY A 243 1.35 -1.91 -0.46
N PHE A 244 1.65 -0.82 -1.16
CA PHE A 244 1.91 0.49 -0.57
C PHE A 244 0.69 1.35 -0.92
N VAL A 245 -0.21 1.52 0.05
CA VAL A 245 -1.47 2.21 -0.21
C VAL A 245 -1.26 3.68 0.15
N PRO A 246 -1.25 4.61 -0.82
CA PRO A 246 -1.20 6.02 -0.51
C PRO A 246 -2.43 6.41 0.32
N PRO A 247 -2.32 7.42 1.20
CA PRO A 247 -3.50 7.99 1.83
C PRO A 247 -4.45 8.53 0.76
N ALA A 248 -5.74 8.44 1.05
CA ALA A 248 -6.79 8.95 0.18
C ALA A 248 -7.37 10.22 0.76
N ILE A 249 -7.61 11.22 -0.08
CA ILE A 249 -8.32 12.45 0.25
C ILE A 249 -9.45 12.64 -0.76
N GLU A 250 -10.56 13.21 -0.32
CA GLU A 250 -11.77 13.34 -1.13
C GLU A 250 -12.51 14.63 -0.75
N SER A 251 -13.00 15.36 -1.75
CA SER A 251 -13.95 16.45 -1.54
C SER A 251 -15.32 15.92 -1.08
N CYS A 252 -15.91 16.56 -0.07
CA CYS A 252 -17.11 16.01 0.56
C CYS A 252 -18.10 17.08 1.01
N ASP A 253 -19.33 16.65 1.31
CA ASP A 253 -20.36 17.49 1.92
C ASP A 253 -20.23 17.56 3.46
N VAL A 254 -21.20 18.22 4.11
CA VAL A 254 -21.24 18.37 5.58
C VAL A 254 -21.38 17.05 6.36
N THR A 255 -21.88 16.00 5.71
CA THR A 255 -22.03 14.67 6.30
C THR A 255 -20.81 13.78 6.07
N GLY A 256 -19.90 14.19 5.19
CA GLY A 256 -18.74 13.40 4.79
C GLY A 256 -19.00 12.51 3.59
N GLU A 257 -20.14 12.66 2.91
CA GLU A 257 -20.36 11.95 1.65
C GLU A 257 -19.60 12.67 0.54
N LYS A 258 -18.95 11.89 -0.34
CA LYS A 258 -18.22 12.40 -1.52
C LYS A 258 -19.10 13.35 -2.33
N LYS A 259 -18.52 14.47 -2.77
CA LYS A 259 -19.22 15.45 -3.58
C LYS A 259 -18.26 16.26 -4.45
N ASP A 260 -18.44 16.16 -5.77
CA ASP A 260 -17.46 16.72 -6.73
C ASP A 260 -17.95 17.99 -7.43
N THR A 261 -19.14 18.49 -7.06
CA THR A 261 -19.72 19.72 -7.62
C THR A 261 -20.34 20.56 -6.52
N PHE A 262 -19.82 21.77 -6.32
CA PHE A 262 -20.23 22.69 -5.27
C PHE A 262 -20.89 23.95 -5.81
N SER A 263 -21.77 24.56 -5.00
CA SER A 263 -22.28 25.90 -5.30
C SER A 263 -21.28 26.98 -4.89
N LEU A 264 -21.38 28.17 -5.49
CA LEU A 264 -20.53 29.34 -5.17
C LEU A 264 -20.62 29.79 -3.69
N TYR A 265 -21.71 29.41 -3.03
CA TYR A 265 -22.05 29.76 -1.65
C TYR A 265 -22.20 28.50 -0.78
N GLU A 266 -21.36 27.51 -1.06
CA GLU A 266 -21.28 26.28 -0.31
C GLU A 266 -19.86 26.09 0.19
N ASP A 267 -19.72 25.86 1.50
CA ASP A 267 -18.45 25.47 2.10
C ASP A 267 -17.98 24.13 1.48
N ILE A 268 -16.73 24.09 1.04
CA ILE A 268 -16.09 22.86 0.60
C ILE A 268 -15.41 22.21 1.79
N ARG A 269 -15.65 20.91 1.93
CA ARG A 269 -15.04 20.08 2.96
C ARG A 269 -14.23 18.97 2.32
N VAL A 270 -13.34 18.39 3.11
CA VAL A 270 -12.63 17.18 2.74
C VAL A 270 -12.69 16.17 3.86
N ASN A 271 -12.61 14.91 3.48
CA ASN A 271 -12.32 13.81 4.37
C ASN A 271 -11.30 12.86 3.71
N GLY A 272 -10.76 11.92 4.47
CA GLY A 272 -9.73 11.05 3.95
C GLY A 272 -9.31 9.96 4.92
N THR A 273 -8.53 8.99 4.44
CA THR A 273 -8.09 7.82 5.20
C THR A 273 -6.66 7.43 4.84
N GLY A 274 -6.02 6.61 5.68
CA GLY A 274 -4.66 6.11 5.43
C GLY A 274 -3.54 7.00 5.97
N PHE A 275 -3.86 8.14 6.58
CA PHE A 275 -2.88 9.07 7.15
C PHE A 275 -2.22 8.53 8.43
N LEU A 276 -1.07 9.06 8.83
CA LEU A 276 -0.51 8.86 10.17
C LEU A 276 -1.50 9.36 11.22
N THR A 277 -1.52 8.71 12.38
CA THR A 277 -2.50 9.02 13.42
C THR A 277 -2.14 10.35 14.09
N SER A 278 -3.15 11.21 14.33
CA SER A 278 -2.98 12.50 15.01
C SER A 278 -1.90 13.41 14.39
N ALA A 279 -1.76 13.37 13.07
CA ALA A 279 -0.74 14.10 12.33
C ALA A 279 -1.36 15.28 11.55
N THR A 280 -0.56 16.34 11.37
CA THR A 280 -0.93 17.53 10.60
C THR A 280 -0.10 17.58 9.32
N TYR A 281 -0.76 17.85 8.20
CA TYR A 281 -0.15 17.84 6.86
C TYR A 281 -0.36 19.15 6.13
N ASP A 282 0.56 19.49 5.23
CA ASP A 282 0.37 20.59 4.30
C ASP A 282 -0.69 20.21 3.27
N PHE A 283 -1.68 21.10 3.09
CA PHE A 283 -2.88 20.82 2.32
C PHE A 283 -3.07 21.85 1.23
N TYR A 284 -3.30 21.45 -0.01
CA TYR A 284 -3.41 22.34 -1.15
C TYR A 284 -4.73 22.13 -1.87
N ILE A 285 -5.38 23.24 -2.22
CA ILE A 285 -6.35 23.28 -3.32
C ILE A 285 -5.69 24.10 -4.42
N VAL A 286 -5.59 23.52 -5.61
CA VAL A 286 -4.95 24.13 -6.79
C VAL A 286 -5.91 24.12 -7.97
N GLU A 287 -5.66 24.96 -8.97
CA GLU A 287 -6.36 24.84 -10.25
C GLU A 287 -6.06 23.47 -10.89
N ASP A 288 -7.06 22.86 -11.52
CA ASP A 288 -7.00 21.55 -12.18
C ASP A 288 -5.73 21.36 -13.02
N VAL A 289 -4.99 20.29 -12.70
CA VAL A 289 -3.82 19.83 -13.43
C VAL A 289 -4.20 18.56 -14.19
N VAL A 290 -4.30 18.70 -15.51
CA VAL A 290 -4.69 17.63 -16.47
C VAL A 290 -3.93 16.31 -16.28
N THR A 291 -2.67 16.36 -15.87
CA THR A 291 -1.87 15.16 -15.62
C THR A 291 -0.88 15.43 -14.50
N TRP A 292 -1.13 14.81 -13.35
CA TRP A 292 -0.16 14.71 -12.27
C TRP A 292 0.90 13.67 -12.63
N ILE A 293 2.17 14.03 -12.42
CA ILE A 293 3.32 13.15 -12.64
C ILE A 293 4.18 13.21 -11.39
N ASP A 294 4.82 12.10 -11.06
CA ASP A 294 5.75 12.00 -9.94
C ASP A 294 6.86 13.08 -10.00
N GLY A 295 7.12 13.72 -8.86
CA GLY A 295 8.05 14.85 -8.70
C GLY A 295 7.55 16.20 -9.24
N LEU A 296 6.27 16.32 -9.63
CA LEU A 296 5.72 17.60 -10.09
C LEU A 296 5.65 18.61 -8.94
N VAL A 297 6.27 19.78 -9.08
CA VAL A 297 6.11 20.88 -8.12
C VAL A 297 4.63 21.21 -7.96
N ILE A 298 4.11 21.14 -6.73
CA ILE A 298 2.71 21.43 -6.44
C ILE A 298 2.41 22.88 -6.85
N PRO A 299 1.36 23.13 -7.67
CA PRO A 299 1.04 24.49 -8.11
C PRO A 299 0.73 25.45 -6.96
N THR A 300 0.69 26.74 -7.29
CA THR A 300 0.32 27.76 -6.30
C THR A 300 -1.10 27.53 -5.81
N ARG A 301 -1.24 27.50 -4.48
CA ARG A 301 -2.53 27.33 -3.81
C ARG A 301 -3.51 28.43 -4.15
N VAL A 302 -4.78 28.06 -4.30
CA VAL A 302 -5.89 29.01 -4.43
C VAL A 302 -6.01 29.84 -3.14
N PRO A 303 -5.97 31.18 -3.20
CA PRO A 303 -6.04 32.03 -2.02
C PRO A 303 -7.34 31.83 -1.21
N GLY A 304 -7.22 31.82 0.12
CA GLY A 304 -8.37 31.70 1.03
C GLY A 304 -8.73 30.27 1.42
N THR A 305 -8.01 29.27 0.91
CA THR A 305 -8.14 27.86 1.28
C THR A 305 -7.32 27.52 2.53
N SER A 306 -7.66 26.42 3.20
CA SER A 306 -6.99 25.97 4.43
C SER A 306 -5.49 25.75 4.20
N LEU A 307 -4.72 25.95 5.28
CA LEU A 307 -3.29 25.72 5.21
C LEU A 307 -2.88 24.26 5.34
N SER A 308 -3.66 23.53 6.14
CA SER A 308 -3.34 22.19 6.60
C SER A 308 -4.63 21.41 6.89
N ILE A 309 -4.50 20.10 6.99
CA ILE A 309 -5.52 19.20 7.56
C ILE A 309 -4.91 18.40 8.71
N THR A 310 -5.74 17.73 9.50
CA THR A 310 -5.28 16.89 10.62
C THR A 310 -6.10 15.62 10.69
N SER A 311 -5.42 14.50 10.81
CA SER A 311 -6.04 13.19 11.01
C SER A 311 -6.34 12.94 12.50
N ASP A 312 -7.25 12.02 12.78
CA ASP A 312 -7.57 11.56 14.12
C ASP A 312 -6.68 10.40 14.59
N THR A 313 -7.03 9.78 15.71
CA THR A 313 -6.29 8.64 16.28
C THR A 313 -6.31 7.38 15.44
N ASP A 314 -7.19 7.29 14.45
CA ASP A 314 -7.32 6.17 13.53
C ASP A 314 -6.71 6.48 12.14
N GLY A 315 -6.12 7.66 11.98
CA GLY A 315 -5.55 8.09 10.70
C GLY A 315 -6.61 8.54 9.69
N ILE A 316 -7.78 8.96 10.18
CA ILE A 316 -8.91 9.44 9.39
C ILE A 316 -8.98 10.96 9.49
N VAL A 317 -9.14 11.63 8.35
CA VAL A 317 -9.49 13.05 8.31
C VAL A 317 -11.01 13.15 8.29
N LEU A 318 -11.60 13.60 9.39
CA LEU A 318 -13.05 13.83 9.47
C LEU A 318 -13.47 15.01 8.57
N PRO A 319 -14.76 15.11 8.16
CA PRO A 319 -15.25 16.18 7.29
C PRO A 319 -14.90 17.58 7.81
N THR A 320 -13.87 18.17 7.21
CA THR A 320 -13.25 19.43 7.65
C THR A 320 -13.43 20.49 6.59
N THR A 321 -13.96 21.66 6.97
CA THR A 321 -14.08 22.79 6.05
C THR A 321 -12.69 23.30 5.65
N VAL A 322 -12.42 23.29 4.35
CA VAL A 322 -11.13 23.72 3.78
C VAL A 322 -11.24 24.94 2.89
N TRP A 323 -12.44 25.28 2.45
CA TRP A 323 -12.68 26.51 1.70
C TRP A 323 -14.08 27.01 2.05
N SER A 324 -14.13 28.22 2.62
CA SER A 324 -15.38 28.89 2.97
C SER A 324 -15.73 30.00 2.01
N ASP A 325 -17.02 30.30 1.98
CA ASP A 325 -17.63 31.24 1.06
C ASP A 325 -17.06 32.68 1.11
N PRO A 326 -17.08 33.38 -0.06
CA PRO A 326 -17.41 32.85 -1.38
C PRO A 326 -16.20 32.16 -2.04
N SER A 327 -16.41 30.95 -2.52
CA SER A 327 -15.43 30.26 -3.36
C SER A 327 -15.40 30.85 -4.77
N THR A 328 -14.40 30.51 -5.58
CA THR A 328 -14.28 31.00 -6.98
C THR A 328 -14.74 29.94 -7.96
N ILE A 329 -15.39 30.35 -9.07
CA ILE A 329 -15.78 29.44 -10.15
C ILE A 329 -14.52 28.83 -10.77
N GLY A 330 -14.51 27.52 -10.97
CA GLY A 330 -13.36 26.80 -11.54
C GLY A 330 -13.45 25.29 -11.37
N ALA A 331 -12.38 24.62 -11.79
CA ALA A 331 -12.12 23.21 -11.58
C ALA A 331 -10.80 23.11 -10.78
N TYR A 332 -10.77 22.21 -9.80
CA TYR A 332 -9.74 22.19 -8.78
C TYR A 332 -9.36 20.76 -8.39
N ASP A 333 -8.09 20.61 -8.01
CA ASP A 333 -7.55 19.38 -7.41
C ASP A 333 -7.24 19.62 -5.93
N ILE A 334 -7.28 18.55 -5.14
CA ILE A 334 -6.86 18.55 -3.74
C ILE A 334 -5.62 17.68 -3.60
N ILE A 335 -4.61 18.20 -2.91
CA ILE A 335 -3.35 17.51 -2.63
C ILE A 335 -3.04 17.62 -1.15
N VAL A 336 -2.66 16.51 -0.55
CA VAL A 336 -2.03 16.48 0.76
C VAL A 336 -0.58 16.08 0.57
N ASP A 337 0.32 17.04 0.78
CA ASP A 337 1.77 16.85 0.70
C ASP A 337 2.20 16.16 2.01
N ILE A 338 2.35 14.85 1.92
CA ILE A 338 2.52 13.98 3.10
C ILE A 338 3.94 14.04 3.62
N ASN A 339 4.92 14.22 2.72
CA ASN A 339 6.31 14.30 3.09
C ASN A 339 6.81 15.74 3.30
N GLY A 340 6.02 16.75 2.93
CA GLY A 340 6.30 18.16 3.12
C GLY A 340 7.38 18.72 2.19
N ASN A 341 7.57 18.14 1.01
CA ASN A 341 8.65 18.52 0.09
C ASN A 341 8.22 19.54 -0.98
N GLY A 342 6.93 19.89 -1.06
CA GLY A 342 6.35 20.82 -2.03
C GLY A 342 6.24 20.28 -3.47
N GLN A 343 6.39 18.97 -3.66
CA GLN A 343 6.22 18.23 -4.90
C GLN A 343 5.15 17.17 -4.70
N TYR A 344 4.51 16.73 -5.78
CA TYR A 344 3.61 15.60 -5.76
C TYR A 344 4.42 14.33 -6.01
N ASP A 345 4.39 13.43 -5.04
CA ASP A 345 5.05 12.12 -5.10
C ASP A 345 4.00 11.01 -5.23
N GLU A 346 4.02 10.31 -6.37
CA GLU A 346 3.02 9.29 -6.69
C GLU A 346 3.13 8.11 -5.69
N GLY A 347 2.01 7.71 -5.08
CA GLY A 347 1.99 6.64 -4.10
C GLY A 347 2.43 7.06 -2.68
N ILE A 348 2.84 8.32 -2.48
CA ILE A 348 3.11 8.90 -1.16
C ILE A 348 2.03 9.93 -0.83
N ASP A 349 1.81 10.91 -1.72
CA ASP A 349 0.86 11.99 -1.50
C ASP A 349 -0.58 11.58 -1.76
N ALA A 350 -1.51 12.23 -1.06
CA ALA A 350 -2.93 12.03 -1.30
C ALA A 350 -3.40 13.00 -2.37
N LEU A 351 -4.11 12.49 -3.37
CA LEU A 351 -4.58 13.25 -4.53
C LEU A 351 -6.06 12.97 -4.80
N ASP A 352 -6.82 14.03 -5.00
CA ASP A 352 -8.19 14.03 -5.53
C ASP A 352 -8.19 14.80 -6.86
N ASN A 353 -8.22 14.07 -8.00
CA ASN A 353 -7.95 14.62 -9.33
C ASN A 353 -8.62 13.91 -10.52
N ASN A 354 -9.69 13.12 -10.35
CA ASN A 354 -10.25 12.40 -11.51
C ASN A 354 -11.72 12.01 -11.38
N ASP A 355 -12.51 12.83 -10.70
CA ASP A 355 -13.94 12.57 -10.56
C ASP A 355 -14.77 13.35 -11.58
N GLU A 356 -14.26 14.50 -12.04
CA GLU A 356 -14.89 15.33 -13.07
C GLU A 356 -13.92 15.66 -14.22
N VAL A 357 -13.79 14.72 -15.16
CA VAL A 357 -13.05 14.82 -16.44
C VAL A 357 -11.51 14.91 -16.30
N THR A 358 -11.00 15.64 -15.30
CA THR A 358 -9.60 15.75 -14.87
C THR A 358 -9.45 16.39 -13.47
N ALA A 359 -10.52 16.96 -12.93
CA ALA A 359 -10.48 17.64 -11.64
C ALA A 359 -10.99 16.73 -10.52
N GLY A 360 -10.52 17.00 -9.30
CA GLY A 360 -11.12 16.44 -8.08
C GLY A 360 -12.52 16.99 -7.84
N PHE A 361 -12.71 18.31 -7.97
CA PHE A 361 -14.03 18.92 -7.89
C PHE A 361 -14.20 20.18 -8.74
N THR A 362 -15.46 20.59 -8.93
CA THR A 362 -15.81 21.79 -9.70
C THR A 362 -16.77 22.73 -8.97
N ILE A 363 -16.63 24.02 -9.26
CA ILE A 363 -17.59 25.07 -8.90
C ILE A 363 -18.08 25.68 -10.22
N PRO A 364 -19.20 25.19 -10.78
CA PRO A 364 -19.63 25.58 -12.10
C PRO A 364 -20.13 27.02 -12.13
N GLU A 365 -19.99 27.67 -13.30
CA GLU A 365 -20.78 28.85 -13.60
C GLU A 365 -22.25 28.48 -13.69
N PHE A 366 -23.01 28.73 -12.64
CA PHE A 366 -24.44 28.49 -12.70
C PHE A 366 -25.08 29.48 -13.70
N LEU A 367 -25.40 28.97 -14.89
CA LEU A 367 -26.39 29.55 -15.80
C LEU A 367 -27.75 29.74 -15.11
N SER A 368 -27.97 29.17 -13.91
CA SER A 368 -29.23 29.20 -13.17
C SER A 368 -29.70 30.62 -12.86
N VAL A 369 -28.83 31.57 -12.55
CA VAL A 369 -29.24 32.96 -12.33
C VAL A 369 -29.72 33.60 -13.64
N ILE A 370 -29.00 33.34 -14.74
CA ILE A 370 -29.36 33.85 -16.07
C ILE A 370 -30.67 33.21 -16.55
N THR A 371 -30.84 31.89 -16.40
CA THR A 371 -32.06 31.17 -16.77
C THR A 371 -33.23 31.52 -15.85
N LEU A 372 -33.01 31.76 -14.55
CA LEU A 372 -34.03 32.25 -13.63
C LEU A 372 -34.47 33.67 -14.00
N LEU A 373 -33.54 34.58 -14.27
CA LEU A 373 -33.86 35.94 -14.75
C LEU A 373 -34.57 35.92 -16.11
N LEU A 374 -34.15 35.04 -17.03
CA LEU A 374 -34.81 34.85 -18.33
C LEU A 374 -36.22 34.27 -18.16
N THR A 375 -36.43 33.30 -17.27
CA THR A 375 -37.76 32.73 -17.02
C THR A 375 -38.70 33.73 -16.33
N PHE A 376 -38.21 34.51 -15.35
CA PHE A 376 -38.98 35.59 -14.75
C PHE A 376 -39.34 36.69 -15.77
N SER A 377 -38.40 37.10 -16.62
CA SER A 377 -38.68 38.10 -17.66
C SER A 377 -39.69 37.58 -18.69
N LEU A 378 -39.60 36.32 -19.10
CA LEU A 378 -40.55 35.70 -20.02
C LEU A 378 -41.94 35.58 -19.40
N ALA A 379 -42.04 35.19 -18.13
CA ALA A 379 -43.30 35.11 -17.39
C ALA A 379 -43.97 36.50 -17.23
N THR A 380 -43.18 37.55 -16.95
CA THR A 380 -43.71 38.93 -16.87
C THR A 380 -44.20 39.43 -18.23
N ILE A 381 -43.45 39.18 -19.32
CA ILE A 381 -43.89 39.51 -20.69
C ILE A 381 -45.20 38.80 -21.02
N LEU A 382 -45.30 37.50 -20.72
CA LEU A 382 -46.52 36.72 -20.97
C LEU A 382 -47.72 37.26 -20.18
N ALA A 383 -47.53 37.60 -18.90
CA ALA A 383 -48.58 38.19 -18.06
C ALA A 383 -49.07 39.54 -18.61
N ILE A 384 -48.16 40.39 -19.13
CA ILE A 384 -48.51 41.66 -19.77
C ILE A 384 -49.34 41.42 -21.04
N VAL A 385 -48.96 40.44 -21.87
CA VAL A 385 -49.67 40.09 -23.12
C VAL A 385 -51.08 39.55 -22.82
N VAL A 386 -51.23 38.66 -21.84
CA VAL A 386 -52.53 38.10 -21.44
C VAL A 386 -53.45 39.20 -20.89
N ARG A 387 -52.94 40.10 -20.04
CA ARG A 387 -53.74 41.23 -19.53
C ARG A 387 -54.20 42.17 -20.64
N ARG A 388 -53.35 42.47 -21.63
CA ARG A 388 -53.74 43.32 -22.77
C ARG A 388 -54.84 42.71 -23.62
N LYS A 389 -54.85 41.37 -23.80
CA LYS A 389 -55.91 40.67 -24.54
C LYS A 389 -57.28 40.69 -23.86
N HIS A 390 -57.36 40.97 -22.56
CA HIS A 390 -58.64 41.07 -21.84
C HIS A 390 -59.23 42.48 -21.81
N ILE A 391 -58.50 43.50 -22.27
CA ILE A 391 -58.92 44.91 -22.25
C ILE A 391 -59.44 45.37 -23.63
N ILE A 392 -59.21 44.58 -24.67
CA ILE A 392 -59.72 44.77 -26.05
C ILE A 392 -60.80 43.72 -26.29
#